data_AF-A0A256WAD4-F1
#
_entry.id   AF-A0A256WAD4-F1
#
_cell.length_a   1.000
_cell.length_b   1.000
_cell.length_c   1.000
_cell.angle_alpha   90.00
_cell.angle_beta   90.00
_cell.angle_gamma   90.00
#
_symmetry.space_group_name_H-M   'P 1'
#
loop_
_entity.id
_entity.type
_entity.pdbx_description
1 polymer ?
#
loop_
_entity_poly.entity_id
_entity_poly.type
_entity_poly.pdbx_seq_one_letter_code
_entity_poly.pdbx_strand_id
1 'polypeptide(L)'
;MFSCWLWSAESENQLNGSFFTIESGASSGELIYIGRIKSCRSGGCSIDRDTKDDNYEYFDYIIGFDSNNKIKGIKIYSYQATHGQEVTARWWLKQFYNHRSNKAFEVNKDIDAISGATISVYAMVDDVNYVNQELLKLLKSDNIL
;
A
#
# COMPACT_ATOMS: atom_id res chain seq x y z
N MET A 1 0.65 -30.30 -12.85
CA MET A 1 2.01 -30.11 -12.31
C MET A 1 2.59 -28.86 -12.93
N PHE A 2 2.38 -27.69 -12.32
CA PHE A 2 3.15 -26.47 -12.54
C PHE A 2 3.08 -25.66 -11.25
N SER A 3 3.89 -26.06 -10.28
CA SER A 3 4.23 -25.22 -9.14
C SER A 3 5.19 -24.15 -9.64
N CYS A 4 4.68 -22.94 -9.90
CA CYS A 4 5.55 -21.78 -10.06
C CYS A 4 5.89 -21.30 -8.65
N TRP A 5 7.18 -21.35 -8.36
CA TRP A 5 7.81 -21.36 -7.06
C TRP A 5 7.49 -20.14 -6.19
N LEU A 6 7.63 -20.38 -4.88
CA LEU A 6 7.42 -19.46 -3.76
C LEU A 6 8.01 -18.08 -4.03
N TRP A 7 7.16 -17.06 -4.03
CA TRP A 7 7.58 -15.69 -3.81
C TRP A 7 7.74 -15.49 -2.30
N SER A 8 8.94 -15.76 -1.79
CA SER A 8 9.37 -15.18 -0.52
C SER A 8 10.01 -13.83 -0.85
N ALA A 9 9.17 -12.81 -1.04
CA ALA A 9 9.66 -11.46 -0.80
C ALA A 9 9.46 -11.18 0.68
N GLU A 10 10.52 -11.38 1.47
CA GLU A 10 10.83 -10.36 2.45
C GLU A 10 11.21 -9.10 1.65
N SER A 11 10.22 -8.31 1.24
CA SER A 11 10.49 -6.89 1.00
C SER A 11 10.98 -6.33 2.32
N GLU A 12 12.09 -5.59 2.31
CA GLU A 12 12.47 -4.72 3.41
C GLU A 12 11.33 -3.71 3.61
N ASN A 13 10.31 -4.11 4.39
CA ASN A 13 9.14 -3.31 4.72
C ASN A 13 9.60 -2.25 5.72
N GLN A 14 10.17 -1.18 5.19
CA GLN A 14 10.23 0.10 5.85
C GLN A 14 9.24 1.03 5.16
N LEU A 15 8.49 1.81 5.95
CA LEU A 15 7.50 2.72 5.40
C LEU A 15 8.25 3.75 4.58
N ASN A 16 7.99 3.77 3.27
CA ASN A 16 8.53 4.80 2.40
C ASN A 16 7.55 5.96 2.34
N GLY A 17 7.28 6.57 3.50
CA GLY A 17 6.26 7.60 3.66
C GLY A 17 6.14 8.12 5.08
N SER A 18 5.13 8.96 5.31
CA SER A 18 4.91 9.61 6.60
C SER A 18 3.43 9.84 6.87
N PHE A 19 3.07 9.79 8.16
CA PHE A 19 1.75 10.16 8.65
C PHE A 19 1.68 11.67 8.94
N PHE A 20 0.53 12.27 8.65
CA PHE A 20 0.25 13.67 8.92
C PHE A 20 -1.16 13.82 9.49
N THR A 21 -1.32 14.71 10.45
CA THR A 21 -2.63 15.08 11.00
C THR A 21 -3.17 16.29 10.25
N ILE A 22 -4.44 16.23 9.85
CA ILE A 22 -5.13 17.38 9.27
C ILE A 22 -5.86 18.11 10.40
N GLU A 23 -5.44 19.35 10.65
CA GLU A 23 -6.18 20.28 11.49
C GLU A 23 -7.11 21.10 10.62
N SER A 24 -8.33 20.60 10.42
CA SER A 24 -9.40 21.38 9.79
C SER A 24 -10.33 21.90 10.87
N GLY A 25 -10.66 23.20 10.84
CA GLY A 25 -11.46 23.88 11.87
C GLY A 25 -12.87 23.32 12.12
N ALA A 26 -13.30 22.29 11.39
CA ALA A 26 -14.57 21.58 11.57
C ALA A 26 -14.43 20.11 12.01
N SER A 27 -13.24 19.51 11.94
CA SER A 27 -12.99 18.13 12.36
C SER A 27 -11.50 17.93 12.65
N SER A 28 -11.14 18.08 13.92
CA SER A 28 -9.81 17.71 14.45
C SER A 28 -9.70 16.19 14.52
N GLY A 29 -8.75 15.59 13.79
CA GLY A 29 -8.41 14.17 13.94
C GLY A 29 -8.50 13.31 12.68
N GLU A 30 -8.61 13.90 11.48
CA GLU A 30 -8.39 13.13 10.25
C GLU A 30 -6.89 12.96 10.01
N LEU A 31 -6.45 11.71 9.84
CA LEU A 31 -5.07 11.35 9.58
C LEU A 31 -4.89 11.04 8.09
N ILE A 32 -3.76 11.46 7.52
CA ILE A 32 -3.35 11.04 6.19
C ILE A 32 -1.99 10.35 6.25
N TYR A 33 -1.79 9.38 5.37
CA TYR A 33 -0.48 8.81 5.08
C TYR A 33 -0.12 9.14 3.63
N ILE A 34 1.07 9.68 3.41
CA ILE A 34 1.61 9.89 2.07
C ILE A 34 2.83 8.99 1.93
N GLY A 35 2.86 8.16 0.90
CA GLY A 35 3.95 7.22 0.68
C GLY A 35 4.20 6.89 -0.78
N ARG A 36 5.28 6.13 -0.98
CA ARG A 36 5.74 5.63 -2.27
C ARG A 36 5.91 4.12 -2.22
N ILE A 37 5.22 3.43 -3.10
CA ILE A 37 5.33 1.98 -3.27
C ILE A 37 6.44 1.68 -4.27
N LYS A 38 7.24 0.65 -3.96
CA LYS A 38 8.18 0.05 -4.92
C LYS A 38 7.53 -1.19 -5.54
N SER A 39 7.45 -1.22 -6.87
CA SER A 39 6.93 -2.34 -7.65
C SER A 39 8.04 -2.89 -8.54
N CYS A 40 8.18 -4.21 -8.61
CA CYS A 40 9.17 -4.83 -9.49
C CYS A 40 8.82 -4.65 -10.97
N ARG A 41 9.85 -4.51 -11.82
CA ARG A 41 9.71 -4.58 -13.28
C ARG A 41 9.37 -6.00 -13.74
N SER A 42 8.90 -6.10 -14.99
CA SER A 42 8.76 -7.37 -15.70
C SER A 42 10.15 -8.01 -15.85
N GLY A 43 10.41 -9.06 -15.06
CA GLY A 43 11.75 -9.67 -14.91
C GLY A 43 12.10 -9.99 -13.45
N GLY A 44 11.38 -9.38 -12.49
CA GLY A 44 11.61 -9.57 -11.06
C GLY A 44 12.67 -8.63 -10.50
N CYS A 45 12.79 -8.61 -9.17
CA CYS A 45 13.80 -7.84 -8.46
C CYS A 45 14.88 -8.79 -7.93
N SER A 46 16.13 -8.58 -8.35
CA SER A 46 17.28 -9.27 -7.77
C SER A 46 17.66 -8.65 -6.42
N ILE A 47 18.12 -9.49 -5.48
CA ILE A 47 18.58 -9.08 -4.13
C ILE A 47 20.01 -8.47 -4.19
N ASP A 48 20.63 -8.46 -5.37
CA ASP A 48 22.02 -8.04 -5.54
C ASP A 48 22.19 -6.54 -5.27
N ARG A 49 22.88 -6.25 -4.16
CA ARG A 49 23.05 -4.92 -3.54
C ARG A 49 23.92 -3.93 -4.34
N ASP A 50 24.36 -4.30 -5.54
CA ASP A 50 25.40 -3.58 -6.29
C ASP A 50 24.95 -3.12 -7.69
N THR A 51 23.78 -3.57 -8.16
CA THR A 51 23.17 -2.99 -9.35
C THR A 51 22.28 -1.84 -8.95
N LYS A 52 22.49 -0.66 -9.53
CA LYS A 52 21.60 0.49 -9.45
C LYS A 52 20.14 0.05 -9.52
N ASP A 53 19.30 0.80 -8.82
CA ASP A 53 17.84 0.74 -8.57
C ASP A 53 16.91 0.54 -9.81
N ASP A 54 17.45 0.06 -10.94
CA ASP A 54 16.83 0.01 -12.27
C ASP A 54 15.79 -1.11 -12.42
N ASN A 55 15.63 -1.99 -11.43
CA ASN A 55 14.65 -3.08 -11.43
C ASN A 55 13.33 -2.72 -10.72
N TYR A 56 13.28 -1.55 -10.08
CA TYR A 56 12.10 -1.07 -9.39
C TYR A 56 11.43 0.05 -10.19
N GLU A 57 10.11 0.06 -10.10
CA GLU A 57 9.23 1.13 -10.54
C GLU A 57 8.44 1.64 -9.35
N TYR A 58 7.85 2.83 -9.48
CA TYR A 58 7.33 3.52 -8.32
C TYR A 58 5.96 4.12 -8.59
N PHE A 59 5.14 4.18 -7.55
CA PHE A 59 3.96 5.02 -7.57
C PHE A 59 3.72 5.65 -6.20
N ASP A 60 3.32 6.91 -6.23
CA ASP A 60 3.06 7.73 -5.05
C ASP A 60 1.57 7.82 -4.80
N TYR A 61 1.21 7.70 -3.53
CA TYR A 61 -0.18 7.60 -3.14
C TYR A 61 -0.42 8.25 -1.78
N ILE A 62 -1.68 8.53 -1.52
CA ILE A 62 -2.18 9.04 -0.26
C ILE A 62 -3.32 8.15 0.23
N ILE A 63 -3.29 7.82 1.53
CA ILE A 63 -4.42 7.22 2.26
C ILE A 63 -4.98 8.27 3.21
N GLY A 64 -6.30 8.43 3.23
CA GLY A 64 -7.00 9.18 4.25
C GLY A 64 -7.71 8.24 5.22
N PHE A 65 -7.59 8.53 6.51
CA PHE A 65 -8.24 7.80 7.60
C PHE A 65 -9.28 8.69 8.28
N ASP A 66 -10.38 8.09 8.71
CA ASP A 66 -11.36 8.74 9.58
C ASP A 66 -10.93 8.72 11.06
N SER A 67 -11.72 9.35 11.93
CA SER A 67 -11.48 9.38 13.38
C SER A 67 -11.54 8.01 14.08
N ASN A 68 -12.05 6.98 13.40
CA ASN A 68 -12.06 5.60 13.87
C ASN A 68 -10.92 4.78 13.26
N ASN A 69 -9.93 5.43 12.64
CA ASN A 69 -8.78 4.83 11.97
C ASN A 69 -9.17 3.89 10.82
N LYS A 70 -10.31 4.14 10.17
CA LYS A 70 -10.73 3.41 8.97
C LYS A 70 -10.30 4.16 7.72
N ILE A 71 -9.95 3.40 6.68
CA ILE A 71 -9.63 3.98 5.38
C ILE A 71 -10.89 4.65 4.80
N LYS A 72 -10.85 5.97 4.65
CA LYS A 72 -11.88 6.81 4.02
C LYS A 72 -11.65 6.93 2.51
N GLY A 73 -10.40 6.90 2.09
CA GLY A 73 -10.03 7.03 0.70
C GLY A 73 -8.57 6.72 0.42
N ILE A 74 -8.31 6.29 -0.80
CA ILE A 74 -6.96 6.11 -1.34
C ILE A 74 -6.91 6.78 -2.70
N LYS A 75 -5.81 7.50 -2.98
CA LYS A 75 -5.54 8.08 -4.29
C LYS A 75 -4.08 7.89 -4.66
N ILE A 76 -3.84 7.28 -5.81
CA ILE A 76 -2.53 7.28 -6.47
C ILE A 76 -2.46 8.55 -7.31
N TYR A 77 -1.50 9.43 -7.02
CA TYR A 77 -1.39 10.74 -7.66
C TYR A 77 -0.21 10.85 -8.64
N SER A 78 0.74 9.92 -8.57
CA SER A 78 1.88 9.82 -9.48
C SER A 78 2.15 8.34 -9.70
N TYR A 79 2.05 7.88 -10.95
CA TYR A 79 2.26 6.48 -11.32
C TYR A 79 3.41 6.41 -12.34
N GLN A 80 4.56 5.90 -11.90
CA GLN A 80 5.81 5.83 -12.66
C GLN A 80 6.25 4.37 -12.81
N ALA A 81 5.33 3.54 -13.32
CA ALA A 81 5.57 2.14 -13.65
C ALA A 81 5.05 1.83 -15.06
N THR A 82 5.68 0.84 -15.70
CA THR A 82 5.43 0.53 -17.12
C THR A 82 4.13 -0.27 -17.29
N HIS A 83 3.75 -1.07 -16.30
CA HIS A 83 2.56 -1.92 -16.33
C HIS A 83 1.82 -1.87 -15.00
N GLY A 84 0.50 -2.05 -15.04
CA GLY A 84 -0.32 -2.21 -13.85
C GLY A 84 -1.06 -0.96 -13.40
N GLN A 85 -1.14 0.07 -14.24
CA GLN A 85 -1.85 1.32 -13.98
C GLN A 85 -3.33 1.14 -13.61
N GLU A 86 -3.90 -0.03 -13.88
CA GLU A 86 -5.25 -0.41 -13.50
C GLU A 86 -5.49 -0.31 -11.99
N VAL A 87 -4.45 -0.42 -11.16
CA VAL A 87 -4.54 -0.19 -9.70
C VAL A 87 -4.91 1.24 -9.33
N THR A 88 -4.78 2.20 -10.26
CA THR A 88 -5.23 3.59 -10.06
C THR A 88 -6.75 3.74 -10.21
N ALA A 89 -7.45 2.70 -10.67
CA ALA A 89 -8.88 2.76 -10.92
C ALA A 89 -9.66 2.93 -9.62
N ARG A 90 -10.56 3.93 -9.58
CA ARG A 90 -11.37 4.26 -8.40
C ARG A 90 -12.20 3.08 -7.89
N TRP A 91 -12.70 2.24 -8.79
CA TRP A 91 -13.51 1.08 -8.42
C TRP A 91 -12.68 0.04 -7.67
N TRP A 92 -11.41 -0.13 -8.05
CA TRP A 92 -10.50 -1.07 -7.43
C TRP A 92 -9.99 -0.54 -6.08
N LEU A 93 -9.58 0.73 -6.02
CA LEU A 93 -9.15 1.37 -4.76
C LEU A 93 -10.26 1.42 -3.70
N LYS A 94 -11.53 1.41 -4.09
CA LYS A 94 -12.67 1.36 -3.15
C LYS A 94 -12.74 0.08 -2.33
N GLN A 95 -12.09 -1.00 -2.77
CA GLN A 95 -12.10 -2.29 -2.06
C GLN A 95 -11.41 -2.19 -0.68
N PHE A 96 -10.50 -1.22 -0.50
CA PHE A 96 -9.84 -0.96 0.78
C PHE A 96 -10.70 -0.18 1.79
N TYR A 97 -11.82 0.40 1.36
CA TYR A 97 -12.51 1.42 2.17
C TYR A 97 -13.29 0.79 3.32
N ASN A 98 -13.45 1.56 4.41
CA ASN A 98 -14.20 1.16 5.62
C ASN A 98 -13.66 -0.10 6.31
N HIS A 99 -12.47 -0.58 5.93
CA HIS A 99 -11.76 -1.64 6.63
C HIS A 99 -11.05 -1.07 7.85
N ARG A 100 -11.04 -1.83 8.94
CA ARG A 100 -10.27 -1.50 10.14
C ARG A 100 -8.87 -2.10 10.02
N SER A 101 -7.87 -1.39 10.53
CA SER A 101 -6.45 -1.76 10.43
C SER A 101 -6.07 -3.08 11.13
N ASN A 102 -7.00 -3.76 11.80
CA ASN A 102 -6.75 -4.96 12.60
C ASN A 102 -6.78 -6.28 11.82
N LYS A 103 -7.17 -6.28 10.54
CA LYS A 103 -7.09 -7.43 9.65
C LYS A 103 -6.32 -7.04 8.39
N ALA A 104 -5.39 -7.89 7.97
CA ALA A 104 -4.70 -7.74 6.70
C ALA A 104 -5.62 -8.13 5.54
N PHE A 105 -5.54 -7.39 4.44
CA PHE A 105 -6.17 -7.70 3.16
C PHE A 105 -5.44 -8.84 2.46
N GLU A 106 -6.21 -9.74 1.86
CA GLU A 106 -5.67 -10.82 1.02
C GLU A 106 -6.13 -10.68 -0.44
N VAL A 107 -5.18 -10.78 -1.38
CA VAL A 107 -5.48 -10.77 -2.83
C VAL A 107 -6.29 -12.02 -3.21
N ASN A 108 -7.31 -11.86 -4.06
CA ASN A 108 -8.31 -12.86 -4.44
C ASN A 108 -9.28 -13.27 -3.32
N LYS A 109 -9.28 -12.59 -2.16
CA LYS A 109 -10.28 -12.77 -1.10
C LYS A 109 -10.95 -11.47 -0.71
N ASP A 110 -10.15 -10.50 -0.27
CA ASP A 110 -10.62 -9.17 0.11
C ASP A 110 -10.40 -8.15 -1.02
N ILE A 111 -9.34 -8.32 -1.82
CA ILE A 111 -8.97 -7.44 -2.94
C ILE A 111 -8.88 -8.24 -4.24
N ASP A 112 -9.55 -7.77 -5.30
CA ASP A 112 -9.53 -8.40 -6.61
C ASP A 112 -8.14 -8.34 -7.24
N ALA A 113 -7.70 -9.46 -7.82
CA ALA A 113 -6.57 -9.45 -8.74
C ALA A 113 -6.95 -8.74 -10.05
N ILE A 114 -5.97 -8.13 -10.69
CA ILE A 114 -6.12 -7.51 -12.00
C ILE A 114 -5.15 -8.19 -12.98
N SER A 115 -5.70 -8.73 -14.07
CA SER A 115 -4.90 -9.33 -15.14
C SER A 115 -3.94 -8.30 -15.74
N GLY A 116 -2.65 -8.65 -15.83
CA GLY A 116 -1.60 -7.76 -16.36
C GLY A 116 -1.08 -6.72 -15.36
N ALA A 117 -1.64 -6.66 -14.15
CA ALA A 117 -1.21 -5.74 -13.08
C ALA A 117 -0.83 -6.47 -11.79
N THR A 118 -0.56 -7.78 -11.87
CA THR A 118 -0.31 -8.64 -10.70
C THR A 118 0.72 -8.03 -9.75
N ILE A 119 1.89 -7.63 -10.25
CA ILE A 119 2.97 -7.08 -9.40
C ILE A 119 2.50 -5.82 -8.66
N SER A 120 1.83 -4.89 -9.35
CA SER A 120 1.31 -3.66 -8.73
C SER A 120 0.18 -3.92 -7.73
N VAL A 121 -0.68 -4.91 -7.99
CA VAL A 121 -1.75 -5.34 -7.08
C VAL A 121 -1.16 -5.82 -5.76
N TYR A 122 -0.19 -6.75 -5.82
CA TYR A 122 0.43 -7.28 -4.61
C TYR A 122 1.21 -6.19 -3.86
N ALA A 123 2.03 -5.41 -4.57
CA ALA A 123 2.79 -4.32 -3.95
C ALA A 123 1.90 -3.30 -3.22
N MET A 124 0.75 -2.95 -3.82
CA MET A 124 -0.21 -2.04 -3.18
C MET A 124 -0.89 -2.66 -1.96
N VAL A 125 -1.32 -3.92 -2.05
CA VAL A 125 -1.99 -4.61 -0.94
C VAL A 125 -1.04 -4.78 0.24
N ASP A 126 0.21 -5.18 -0.02
CA ASP A 126 1.24 -5.35 1.00
C ASP A 126 1.57 -4.02 1.68
N ASP A 127 1.72 -2.93 0.92
CA ASP A 127 2.03 -1.61 1.49
C ASP A 127 0.86 -1.06 2.32
N VAL A 128 -0.39 -1.19 1.85
CA VAL A 128 -1.58 -0.79 2.63
C VAL A 128 -1.71 -1.59 3.93
N ASN A 129 -1.43 -2.90 3.88
CA ASN A 129 -1.40 -3.75 5.07
C ASN A 129 -0.35 -3.26 6.06
N TYR A 130 0.84 -2.93 5.57
CA TYR A 130 1.93 -2.47 6.39
C TYR A 130 1.64 -1.09 7.01
N VAL A 131 1.11 -0.13 6.24
CA VAL A 131 0.63 1.17 6.78
C VAL A 131 -0.40 0.99 7.88
N ASN A 132 -1.37 0.07 7.69
CA ASN A 132 -2.36 -0.24 8.72
C ASN A 132 -1.72 -0.79 10.01
N GLN A 133 -0.72 -1.66 9.89
CA GLN A 133 0.00 -2.18 11.05
C GLN A 133 0.78 -1.10 11.79
N GLU A 134 1.47 -0.22 11.06
CA GLU A 134 2.22 0.88 11.66
C GLU A 134 1.29 1.90 12.32
N LEU A 135 0.15 2.21 11.71
CA LEU A 135 -0.88 3.04 12.33
C LEU A 135 -1.34 2.45 13.68
N LEU A 136 -1.60 1.13 13.75
CA LEU A 136 -1.96 0.49 15.01
C LEU A 136 -0.86 0.55 16.07
N LYS A 137 0.41 0.49 15.66
CA LYS A 137 1.54 0.63 16.60
C LYS A 137 1.60 2.04 17.18
N LEU A 138 1.44 3.06 16.34
CA LEU A 138 1.40 4.48 16.76
C LEU A 138 0.25 4.75 17.74
N LEU A 139 -0.95 4.24 17.45
CA LEU A 139 -2.10 4.45 18.32
C LEU A 139 -1.95 3.77 19.68
N LYS A 140 -1.27 2.62 19.73
CA LYS A 140 -0.95 1.93 20.99
C LYS A 140 0.13 2.65 21.79
N SER A 141 1.14 3.23 21.14
CA SER A 141 2.19 3.99 21.84
C SER A 141 1.65 5.26 22.50
N ASP A 142 0.64 5.88 21.88
CA ASP A 142 0.02 7.10 22.40
C ASP A 142 -1.07 6.83 23.46
N ASN A 143 -1.29 5.55 23.82
CA ASN A 143 -2.30 5.11 24.79
C ASN A 143 -3.74 5.53 24.38
N ILE A 144 -4.01 5.58 23.06
CA ILE A 144 -5.29 5.97 22.46
C ILE A 144 -6.18 4.72 22.22
N LEU A 145 -5.59 3.52 22.24
CA LEU A 145 -6.25 2.22 22.11
C LEU A 145 -5.78 1.21 23.16
#